data_AF-A0A7J9QRC1-F1
#
_entry.id   AF-A0A7J9QRC1-F1
#
_cell.length_a   1.000
_cell.length_b   1.000
_cell.length_c   1.000
_cell.angle_alpha   90.00
_cell.angle_beta   90.00
_cell.angle_gamma   90.00
#
_symmetry.space_group_name_H-M   'P 1'
#
loop_
_entity.id
_entity.type
_entity.pdbx_description
1 polymer ?
#
loop_
_entity_poly.entity_id
_entity_poly.type
_entity_poly.pdbx_seq_one_letter_code
_entity_poly.pdbx_strand_id
1 'polypeptide(L)' 'MQKGFPDAEVFEIGKVKLNSPIIFAGFVGAGLVGPLSINHIIEQLEMKEIGVMRSKYLPPSTVFIRGRLR' A
#
# COMPACT_ATOMS: atom_id res chain seq x y z
N MET A 1 -16.89 -24.09 -2.03
CA MET A 1 -15.90 -23.58 -3.01
C MET A 1 -15.05 -22.53 -2.28
N GLN A 2 -13.74 -22.76 -2.12
CA GLN A 2 -12.86 -21.70 -1.62
C GLN A 2 -12.92 -20.55 -2.64
N LYS A 3 -13.35 -19.36 -2.22
CA LYS A 3 -13.22 -18.16 -3.07
C LYS A 3 -11.73 -18.00 -3.35
N GLY A 4 -11.33 -18.12 -4.63
CA GLY A 4 -9.95 -17.90 -5.06
C GLY A 4 -9.49 -16.47 -4.73
N PHE A 5 -8.18 -16.20 -4.90
CA PHE A 5 -7.65 -14.86 -4.73
C PHE A 5 -8.44 -13.84 -5.57
N PRO A 6 -8.75 -12.65 -5.02
CA PRO A 6 -9.54 -11.64 -5.72
C PRO A 6 -8.79 -11.14 -6.95
N ASP A 7 -9.54 -10.72 -7.98
CA ASP A 7 -8.94 -10.12 -9.19
C ASP A 7 -8.21 -8.82 -8.85
N ALA A 8 -8.89 -7.88 -8.20
CA ALA A 8 -8.33 -6.65 -7.66
C ALA A 8 -9.34 -6.08 -6.65
N GLU A 9 -9.02 -6.09 -5.37
CA GLU A 9 -9.91 -5.65 -4.30
C GLU A 9 -9.15 -4.81 -3.28
N VAL A 10 -9.74 -3.68 -2.87
CA VAL A 10 -9.19 -2.82 -1.82
C VAL A 10 -9.80 -3.23 -0.49
N PHE A 11 -8.92 -3.57 0.46
CA PHE A 11 -9.28 -3.91 1.82
C PHE A 11 -8.99 -2.71 2.71
N GLU A 12 -10.04 -2.07 3.21
CA GLU A 12 -9.91 -0.98 4.17
C GLU A 12 -9.57 -1.53 5.56
N ILE A 13 -8.51 -1.01 6.18
CA ILE A 13 -8.09 -1.36 7.54
C ILE A 13 -8.78 -0.46 8.57
N GLY A 14 -9.12 0.77 8.17
CA GLY A 14 -9.83 1.71 9.03
C GLY A 14 -10.63 2.73 8.23
N LYS A 15 -11.76 3.18 8.80
CA LYS A 15 -12.56 4.25 8.19
C LYS A 15 -11.92 5.59 8.47
N VAL A 16 -11.58 6.32 7.40
CA VAL A 16 -11.06 7.68 7.47
C VAL A 16 -11.98 8.61 6.68
N LYS A 17 -12.29 9.78 7.24
CA LYS A 17 -13.00 10.84 6.51
C LYS A 17 -11.97 11.66 5.74
N LEU A 18 -12.03 11.60 4.41
CA LEU A 18 -11.16 12.37 3.53
C LEU A 18 -11.95 13.58 3.00
N ASN A 19 -11.35 14.76 3.07
CA ASN A 19 -11.92 15.99 2.52
C ASN A 19 -11.13 16.35 1.26
N SER A 20 -11.66 15.99 0.08
CA SER A 20 -11.04 16.27 -1.24
C SER A 20 -9.53 16.01 -1.28
N PRO A 21 -9.08 14.76 -1.03
CA PRO A 21 -7.66 14.44 -0.89
C PRO A 21 -6.92 14.48 -2.25
N ILE A 22 -5.61 14.71 -2.19
CA ILE A 22 -4.68 14.51 -3.31
C ILE A 22 -4.03 13.14 -3.14
N ILE A 23 -3.98 12.36 -4.23
CA ILE A 23 -3.36 11.03 -4.23
C ILE A 23 -1.95 11.14 -4.80
N PHE A 24 -0.96 10.70 -4.02
CA PHE A 24 0.40 10.49 -4.47
C PHE A 24 0.64 8.99 -4.66
N ALA A 25 1.20 8.59 -5.79
CA ALA A 25 1.48 7.19 -6.10
C ALA A 25 2.95 7.01 -6.47
N GLY A 26 3.59 5.98 -5.91
CA GLY A 26 5.00 5.67 -6.15
C GLY A 26 5.19 4.17 -6.23
N PHE A 27 5.30 3.66 -7.46
CA PHE A 27 5.49 2.24 -7.74
C PHE A 27 6.96 1.91 -7.97
N VAL A 28 7.32 0.64 -7.75
CA VAL A 28 8.68 0.15 -8.01
C VAL A 28 9.05 0.38 -9.47
N GLY A 29 10.20 1.01 -9.68
CA GLY A 29 10.74 1.35 -11.00
C GLY A 29 12.24 1.65 -10.90
N ALA A 30 12.82 2.15 -11.99
CA ALA A 30 14.25 2.47 -12.06
C ALA A 30 14.65 3.45 -10.95
N GLY A 31 15.72 3.13 -10.21
CA GLY A 31 16.25 3.98 -9.14
C GLY A 31 15.37 4.08 -7.89
N LEU A 32 14.24 3.35 -7.82
CA LEU A 32 13.32 3.35 -6.67
C LEU A 32 12.82 4.74 -6.24
N VAL A 33 12.87 5.73 -7.14
CA VAL A 33 12.54 7.13 -6.80
C VAL A 33 11.11 7.24 -6.28
N GLY A 34 10.14 6.56 -6.92
CA GLY A 34 8.74 6.55 -6.50
C GLY A 34 8.54 6.06 -5.05
N PRO A 35 8.90 4.81 -4.73
CA PRO A 35 8.75 4.29 -3.38
C PRO A 35 9.54 5.07 -2.33
N LEU A 36 10.74 5.55 -2.67
CA LEU A 36 11.56 6.35 -1.74
C LEU A 36 10.90 7.69 -1.42
N SER A 37 10.44 8.43 -2.44
CA SER A 37 9.76 9.71 -2.25
C SER A 37 8.45 9.56 -1.47
N ILE A 38 7.63 8.56 -1.81
CA ILE A 38 6.34 8.33 -1.11
C ILE A 38 6.56 7.88 0.33
N ASN A 39 7.48 6.94 0.58
CA ASN A 39 7.78 6.51 1.95
C ASN A 39 8.32 7.68 2.79
N HIS A 40 9.15 8.55 2.22
CA HIS A 40 9.60 9.76 2.92
C HIS A 40 8.43 10.68 3.30
N ILE A 41 7.50 10.95 2.38
CA ILE A 41 6.30 11.76 2.67
C ILE A 41 5.43 11.10 3.75
N ILE A 42 5.21 9.79 3.66
CA ILE A 42 4.45 9.02 4.67
C ILE A 42 5.09 9.15 6.05
N GLU A 43 6.41 9.01 6.15
CA GLU A 43 7.16 9.13 7.40
C GLU A 43 7.12 10.56 7.96
N GLN A 44 7.38 11.58 7.13
CA GLN A 44 7.42 12.98 7.58
C GLN A 44 6.05 13.54 7.98
N LEU A 45 4.98 13.09 7.34
CA LEU A 45 3.61 13.52 7.66
C LEU A 45 2.91 12.57 8.65
N GLU A 46 3.63 11.58 9.20
CA GLU A 46 3.12 10.58 10.15
C GLU A 46 1.82 9.92 9.66
N MET A 47 1.74 9.61 8.37
CA MET A 47 0.53 9.07 7.75
C MET A 47 0.24 7.67 8.29
N LYS A 48 -1.05 7.36 8.42
CA LYS A 48 -1.53 6.05 8.87
C LYS A 48 -1.98 5.21 7.69
N GLU A 49 -1.72 3.91 7.76
CA GLU A 49 -2.23 2.95 6.80
C GLU A 49 -3.76 2.87 6.92
N ILE A 50 -4.47 3.09 5.81
CA ILE A 50 -5.95 3.07 5.77
C ILE A 50 -6.50 1.87 4.98
N GLY A 51 -5.66 1.19 4.21
CA GLY A 51 -6.06 0.02 3.46
C GLY A 51 -4.95 -0.54 2.57
N VAL A 52 -5.20 -1.73 2.01
CA VAL A 52 -4.29 -2.47 1.13
C VAL A 52 -5.02 -3.01 -0.09
N MET A 53 -4.34 -3.10 -1.22
CA MET A 53 -4.86 -3.75 -2.42
C MET A 53 -4.44 -5.21 -2.44
N ARG A 54 -5.40 -6.14 -2.58
CA ARG A 54 -5.12 -7.56 -2.81
C ARG A 54 -5.54 -7.93 -4.22
N SER A 55 -4.69 -8.68 -4.90
CA SER A 55 -4.93 -9.12 -6.26
C SER A 55 -4.18 -10.42 -6.54
N LYS A 56 -4.79 -11.31 -7.32
CA LYS A 56 -4.14 -12.51 -7.86
C LYS A 56 -3.00 -12.20 -8.84
N TYR A 57 -2.92 -10.96 -9.34
CA TYR A 57 -1.86 -10.50 -10.24
C TYR A 57 -0.63 -9.98 -9.49
N LEU A 58 -0.72 -9.74 -8.18
CA LEU A 58 0.42 -9.35 -7.36
C LEU A 58 1.18 -10.60 -6.89
N PRO A 59 2.51 -10.56 -6.81
CA PRO A 59 3.30 -11.67 -6.27
C PRO A 59 2.82 -12.04 -4.85
N PRO A 60 2.61 -13.33 -4.53
CA PRO A 60 2.27 -13.76 -3.18
C PRO A 60 3.52 -13.62 -2.30
N SER A 61 3.68 -12.45 -1.70
CA SER A 61 4.87 -12.12 -0.92
C SER A 61 4.48 -11.29 0.29
N THR A 62 5.18 -11.51 1.40
CA THR A 62 5.10 -10.70 2.62
C THR A 62 6.45 -10.05 2.81
N VAL A 63 6.47 -8.75 3.02
CA VAL A 63 7.72 -8.00 3.09
C VAL A 63 8.09 -7.78 4.54
N PHE A 64 9.22 -8.33 4.96
CA PHE A 64 9.74 -8.13 6.31
C PHE A 64 10.74 -6.97 6.31
N ILE A 65 10.33 -5.79 6.78
CA ILE A 65 11.16 -4.59 6.81
C ILE A 65 11.34 -4.13 8.26
N ARG A 66 12.60 -3.99 8.69
CA ARG A 66 12.96 -3.47 10.03
C ARG A 66 12.24 -4.19 11.18
N GLY A 67 12.16 -5.53 11.11
CA GLY A 67 11.52 -6.32 12.17
C GLY A 67 9.99 -6.34 12.12
N ARG A 68 9.36 -5.70 11.12
CA ARG A 68 7.90 -5.67 10.95
C ARG A 68 7.49 -6.43 9.69
N LEU A 69 6.52 -7.31 9.84
CA LEU A 69 5.80 -7.92 8.72
C LEU A 69 4.84 -6.88 8.15
N ARG A 70 4.91 -6.65 6.84
CA ARG A 70 3.99 -5.83 6.04
C ARG A 70 3.44 -6.64 4.89
#